data_AF-A0A3B1CBB9-F1
#
_entry.id   AF-A0A3B1CBB9-F1
#
_cell.length_a   1.000
_cell.length_b   1.000
_cell.length_c   1.000
_cell.angle_alpha   90.00
_cell.angle_beta   90.00
_cell.angle_gamma   90.00
#
_symmetry.space_group_name_H-M   'P 1'
#
loop_
_entity.id
_entity.type
_entity.pdbx_description
1 polymer ?
#
loop_
_entity_poly.entity_id
_entity_poly.type
_entity_poly.pdbx_seq_one_letter_code
_entity_poly.pdbx_strand_id
1 'polypeptide(L)' 'MEKESSTTLVLGGGFLSALTKKLFLDFKAKWCIMNNIRLVEADTNEQLRGVDKTVQTISLTAGLNYYF' A
#
# COMPACT_ATOMS: atom_id res chain seq x y z
N MET A 1 25.72 -12.17 -4.85
CA MET A 1 24.72 -11.10 -4.66
C MET A 1 23.76 -11.57 -3.59
N GLU A 2 23.88 -11.05 -2.38
CA GLU A 2 22.90 -11.30 -1.32
C GLU A 2 21.56 -10.66 -1.72
N LYS A 3 20.48 -11.42 -1.54
CA LYS A 3 19.11 -10.94 -1.76
C LYS A 3 18.73 -10.14 -0.52
N GLU A 4 18.93 -8.82 -0.55
CA GLU A 4 18.37 -7.95 0.49
C GLU A 4 16.85 -8.08 0.47
N SER A 5 16.28 -8.53 1.58
CA SER A 5 14.84 -8.74 1.70
C SER A 5 14.15 -7.39 1.90
N SER A 6 13.26 -7.03 0.98
CA SER A 6 12.37 -5.87 1.17
C SER A 6 11.38 -6.17 2.29
N THR A 7 11.22 -5.25 3.25
CA THR A 7 10.25 -5.37 4.33
C THR A 7 9.04 -4.49 4.04
N THR A 8 7.84 -5.06 4.12
CA THR A 8 6.58 -4.34 3.92
C THR A 8 5.79 -4.32 5.22
N LEU A 9 5.42 -3.12 5.69
CA LEU A 9 4.51 -2.91 6.80
C LEU A 9 3.20 -2.35 6.25
N VAL A 10 2.08 -3.01 6.55
CA VAL A 10 0.74 -2.53 6.21
C VAL A 10 -0.05 -2.32 7.49
N LEU A 11 -0.47 -1.08 7.72
CA LEU A 11 -1.34 -0.69 8.81
C LEU A 11 -2.62 -0.11 8.20
N GLY A 12 -3.78 -0.46 8.75
CA GLY A 12 -5.04 0.02 8.19
C GLY A 12 -6.18 -0.11 9.16
N GLY A 13 -7.16 0.77 8.96
CA GLY A 13 -8.37 0.84 9.76
C GLY A 13 -9.52 1.34 8.91
N GLY A 14 -10.73 1.15 9.41
CA GLY A 14 -11.93 1.55 8.69
C GLY A 14 -13.15 1.45 9.58
N PHE A 15 -14.28 1.89 9.04
CA PHE A 15 -15.57 1.73 9.68
C PHE A 15 -16.57 1.15 8.68
N LEU A 16 -17.50 0.37 9.22
CA LEU A 16 -18.64 -0.17 8.51
C LEU A 16 -19.91 0.42 9.15
N SER A 17 -20.75 1.05 8.35
CA SER A 17 -22.02 1.63 8.80
C SER A 17 -23.19 0.94 8.12
N ALA A 18 -24.17 0.48 8.89
CA ALA A 18 -25.38 -0.12 8.37
C ALA A 18 -26.34 0.97 7.84
N LEU A 19 -26.70 0.88 6.55
CA LEU A 19 -27.75 1.71 5.95
C LEU A 19 -29.12 1.01 6.04
N THR A 20 -29.14 -0.32 5.86
CA THR A 20 -30.28 -1.18 6.15
C THR A 20 -29.79 -2.57 6.57
N LYS A 21 -30.69 -3.49 6.92
CA LYS A 21 -30.36 -4.86 7.40
C LYS A 21 -29.35 -5.60 6.51
N LYS A 22 -29.35 -5.30 5.21
CA LYS A 22 -28.50 -5.95 4.20
C LYS A 22 -27.57 -5.01 3.45
N LEU A 23 -27.61 -3.69 3.69
CA LEU A 23 -26.82 -2.70 2.95
C LEU A 23 -25.93 -1.91 3.90
N PHE A 24 -24.64 -1.84 3.60
CA PHE A 24 -23.64 -1.23 4.46
C PHE A 24 -22.73 -0.32 3.65
N LEU A 25 -22.42 0.85 4.22
CA LEU A 25 -21.34 1.72 3.77
C LEU A 25 -20.04 1.25 4.40
N ASP A 26 -19.00 1.04 3.60
CA ASP A 26 -17.69 0.59 4.04
C ASP A 26 -16.64 1.62 3.63
N PHE A 27 -15.90 2.11 4.62
CA PHE A 27 -14.79 3.02 4.40
C PHE A 27 -13.53 2.47 5.04
N LYS A 28 -12.46 2.37 4.26
CA LYS A 28 -11.17 1.79 4.69
C LYS A 28 -10.03 2.69 4.24
N ALA A 29 -9.08 2.89 5.15
CA ALA A 29 -7.80 3.50 4.88
C ALA A 29 -6.69 2.50 5.19
N LYS A 30 -5.70 2.40 4.31
CA LYS A 30 -4.51 1.57 4.49
C LYS A 30 -3.27 2.40 4.19
N TRP A 31 -2.28 2.30 5.06
CA TRP A 31 -0.96 2.84 4.87
C TRP A 31 0.02 1.68 4.68
N CYS A 32 0.66 1.65 3.52
CA CYS A 32 1.70 0.71 3.17
C CYS A 32 3.05 1.43 3.22
N ILE A 33 3.99 0.90 3.99
CA ILE A 33 5.37 1.36 4.06
C ILE A 33 6.25 0.21 3.58
N MET A 34 7.03 0.45 2.55
CA MET A 34 7.94 -0.52 1.96
C MET A 34 9.37 0.03 2.05
N ASN A 35 10.23 -0.71 2.75
CA ASN A 35 11.65 -0.39 2.90
C ASN A 35 12.51 -1.27 1.99
N ASN A 36 13.71 -0.79 1.68
CA ASN A 36 14.70 -1.48 0.84
C ASN A 36 14.13 -1.80 -0.55
N ILE A 37 13.33 -0.89 -1.11
CA ILE A 37 12.99 -0.99 -2.53
C ILE A 37 14.19 -0.45 -3.30
N ARG A 38 14.83 -1.34 -4.06
CA ARG A 38 15.85 -0.95 -5.03
C ARG A 38 15.17 -0.30 -6.23
N LEU A 39 14.99 1.02 -6.17
CA LEU A 39 14.54 1.78 -7.33
C LEU A 39 15.72 1.92 -8.28
N VAL A 40 15.54 1.46 -9.52
CA VAL A 40 16.51 1.65 -10.59
C VAL A 40 16.37 3.10 -11.06
N GLU A 41 17.29 3.96 -10.66
CA GLU A 41 17.44 5.27 -11.30
C GLU A 41 18.16 5.06 -12.62
N ALA A 42 17.50 5.41 -13.72
CA ALA A 42 18.11 5.48 -15.03
C ALA A 42 18.98 6.74 -15.09
N ASP A 43 20.21 6.64 -14.59
CA ASP A 43 21.22 7.67 -14.82
C ASP A 43 21.63 7.62 -16.31
N THR A 44 21.76 8.77 -16.96
CA THR A 44 22.02 8.90 -18.40
C THR A 44 23.40 8.37 -18.83
N ASN A 45 24.19 7.86 -17.88
CA ASN A 45 25.49 7.22 -18.08
C ASN A 45 25.56 5.89 -17.30
N GLU A 46 24.94 4.82 -17.81
CA GLU A 46 25.25 3.37 -17.62
C GLU A 46 25.69 2.82 -16.23
N GLN A 47 25.46 3.50 -15.11
CA GLN A 47 25.69 2.95 -13.78
C GLN A 47 24.40 2.85 -12.99
N LEU A 48 23.81 1.66 -12.99
CA LEU A 48 22.64 1.30 -12.20
C LEU A 48 23.00 1.26 -10.69
N ARG A 49 23.10 2.42 -10.03
CA ARG A 49 23.19 2.48 -8.56
C ARG A 49 21.85 2.05 -7.97
N GLY A 50 21.86 0.99 -7.18
CA GLY A 50 20.73 0.68 -6.31
C GLY A 50 20.70 1.69 -5.18
N VAL A 51 19.66 2.51 -5.10
CA VAL A 51 19.42 3.37 -3.94
C VAL A 51 18.33 2.72 -3.11
N ASP A 52 18.63 2.45 -1.83
CA ASP A 52 17.63 2.02 -0.88
C ASP A 52 16.66 3.17 -0.61
N LYS A 53 15.42 3.01 -1.06
CA LYS A 53 14.36 3.99 -0.85
C LYS A 53 13.22 3.38 -0.07
N THR A 54 12.68 4.18 0.86
CA THR A 54 11.40 3.90 1.51
C THR A 54 10.29 4.47 0.64
N VAL A 55 9.38 3.61 0.18
CA VAL A 55 8.15 4.02 -0.51
C VAL A 55 6.99 3.93 0.47
N GLN A 56 6.19 4.99 0.53
CA GLN A 56 4.99 5.04 1.36
C GLN A 56 3.78 5.29 0.47
N THR A 57 2.71 4.53 0.67
CA THR A 57 1.48 4.67 -0.09
C THR A 57 0.28 4.64 0.85
N ILE A 58 -0.61 5.62 0.70
CA ILE A 58 -1.90 5.66 1.39
C ILE A 58 -2.98 5.29 0.39
N SER A 59 -3.76 4.27 0.71
CA SER A 59 -4.91 3.83 -0.08
C SER A 59 -6.19 4.10 0.70
N LEU A 60 -7.12 4.81 0.07
CA LEU A 60 -8.47 5.05 0.58
C LEU A 60 -9.46 4.28 -0.28
N THR A 61 -10.40 3.58 0.35
CA THR A 61 -11.44 2.81 -0.34
C THR A 61 -12.77 3.09 0.32
N ALA A 62 -13.76 3.51 -0.47
CA ALA A 62 -15.13 3.69 -0.04
C ALA A 62 -16.03 2.82 -0.93
N GLY A 63 -17.02 2.14 -0.34
CA GLY A 63 -17.90 1.26 -1.08
C GLY A 63 -19.24 1.00 -0.39
N LEU A 64 -20.16 0.43 -1.15
CA LEU A 64 -21.43 -0.10 -0.68
C LEU A 64 -21.38 -1.62 -0.76
N ASN A 65 -21.64 -2.29 0.37
CA ASN A 65 -21.71 -3.73 0.46
C ASN A 65 -23.17 -4.17 0.66
N TYR A 66 -23.62 -5.15 -0.12
CA TYR A 66 -24.93 -5.76 0.01
C TYR A 66 -24.80 -7.25 0.35
N TYR A 67 -25.42 -7.71 1.44
CA TYR A 67 -25.41 -9.12 1.85
C TYR A 67 -26.70 -9.82 1.40
N PHE A 68 -26.57 -10.81 0.50
CA PHE A 68 -27.69 -11.62 0.02
C PHE A 68 -28.17 -12.63 1.06
#